data_AF-A0A099L935-F1
#
_entry.id   AF-A0A099L935-F1
#
_cell.length_a   1.000
_cell.length_b   1.000
_cell.length_c   1.000
_cell.angle_alpha   90.00
_cell.angle_beta   90.00
_cell.angle_gamma   90.00
#
_symmetry.space_group_name_H-M   'P 1'
#
loop_
_entity.id
_entity.type
_entity.pdbx_description
1 polymer ?
#
loop_
_entity_poly.entity_id
_entity_poly.type
_entity_poly.pdbx_seq_one_letter_code
_entity_poly.pdbx_strand_id
1 'polypeptide(L)'
;MNKGHLYKTSKGFTLVELVLVIAILSITSVGFIGFITIGSKVYQDVSGRDALISDARFAIERLNRELSNALPNSVRIIDDGSTQCLEFVPIVVSSFYLDIPLLPDPPKTTFDVVKASSDYQTNSKDMVIVYPIASSDIYDHASSKKAIGLTSVAKPAGNKWRITIDSAFSFAAESPSGRLFIVSEPVSFCATNGSLHRHQNYGFSINQSILSGGVLMAEHIDVCHGSCFPFVFDAILQRAAIVQVNFKFSKNNDNVFFSNGVHISNVP
;
A
#
# COMPACT_ATOMS: atom_id res chain seq x y z
N MET A 1 -66.88 19.34 -65.19
CA MET A 1 -66.32 20.07 -64.03
C MET A 1 -67.45 20.46 -63.10
N ASN A 2 -67.48 19.95 -61.85
CA ASN A 2 -67.45 20.81 -60.67
C ASN A 2 -67.17 19.93 -59.43
N LYS A 3 -66.11 20.25 -58.69
CA LYS A 3 -65.62 19.48 -57.54
C LYS A 3 -66.45 19.87 -56.31
N GLY A 4 -67.13 18.90 -55.71
CA GLY A 4 -67.78 19.08 -54.41
C GLY A 4 -66.73 19.29 -53.32
N HIS A 5 -66.72 20.47 -52.71
CA HIS A 5 -65.83 20.80 -51.60
C HIS A 5 -66.39 20.18 -50.30
N LEU A 6 -65.72 19.14 -49.79
CA LEU A 6 -65.96 18.61 -48.45
C LEU A 6 -65.43 19.62 -47.42
N TYR A 7 -66.34 20.27 -46.68
CA TYR A 7 -65.97 21.11 -45.53
C TYR A 7 -65.50 20.21 -44.38
N LYS A 8 -64.21 20.28 -44.06
CA LYS A 8 -63.63 19.63 -42.88
C LYS A 8 -63.97 20.47 -41.65
N THR A 9 -64.89 19.99 -40.82
CA THR A 9 -65.25 20.66 -39.56
C THR A 9 -64.04 20.61 -38.62
N SER A 10 -63.53 21.77 -38.21
CA SER A 10 -62.49 21.84 -37.18
C SER A 10 -63.15 21.56 -35.83
N LYS A 11 -62.83 20.43 -35.20
CA LYS A 11 -63.30 20.11 -33.85
C LYS A 11 -62.42 20.86 -32.85
N GLY A 12 -62.99 21.84 -32.16
CA GLY A 12 -62.35 22.54 -31.04
C GLY A 12 -62.42 21.71 -29.75
N PHE A 13 -61.44 21.91 -28.87
CA PHE A 13 -61.42 21.31 -27.52
C PHE A 13 -62.45 21.98 -26.61
N THR A 14 -63.09 21.21 -25.73
CA THR A 14 -63.99 21.77 -24.71
C THR A 14 -63.21 22.27 -23.49
N LEU A 15 -63.76 23.22 -22.74
CA LEU A 15 -63.15 23.71 -21.50
C LEU A 15 -62.91 22.58 -20.49
N VAL A 16 -63.85 21.63 -20.40
CA VAL A 16 -63.75 20.46 -19.52
C VAL A 16 -62.59 19.55 -19.93
N GLU A 17 -62.39 19.36 -21.24
CA GLU A 17 -61.28 18.55 -21.77
C GLU A 17 -59.92 19.18 -21.46
N LEU A 18 -59.79 20.51 -21.59
CA LEU A 18 -58.58 21.23 -21.21
C LEU A 18 -58.28 21.10 -19.71
N VAL A 19 -59.29 21.26 -18.85
CA VAL A 19 -59.15 21.14 -17.38
C VAL A 19 -58.75 19.72 -16.96
N LEU A 20 -59.32 18.70 -17.59
CA LEU A 20 -58.97 17.31 -17.32
C LEU A 20 -57.53 17.00 -17.75
N VAL A 21 -57.09 17.49 -18.91
CA VAL A 21 -55.72 17.30 -19.40
C VAL A 21 -54.70 17.94 -18.46
N ILE A 22 -54.90 19.19 -18.02
CA ILE A 22 -53.97 19.83 -17.08
C ILE A 22 -53.92 19.09 -15.74
N ALA A 23 -55.06 18.61 -15.23
CA ALA A 23 -55.10 17.88 -13.97
C ALA A 23 -54.33 16.55 -14.04
N ILE A 24 -54.52 15.79 -15.11
CA ILE A 24 -53.81 14.52 -15.34
C ILE A 24 -52.31 14.79 -15.54
N LEU A 25 -51.93 15.81 -16.31
CA LEU A 25 -50.54 16.21 -16.50
C LEU A 25 -49.88 16.60 -15.18
N SER A 26 -50.55 17.35 -14.31
CA SER A 26 -50.00 17.71 -13.01
C SER A 26 -49.72 16.48 -12.13
N ILE A 27 -50.68 15.56 -12.01
CA ILE A 27 -50.54 14.35 -11.18
C ILE A 27 -49.42 13.45 -11.71
N THR A 28 -49.40 13.22 -13.02
CA THR A 28 -48.39 12.36 -13.65
C THR A 28 -47.00 12.98 -13.60
N SER A 29 -46.88 14.29 -13.82
CA SER A 29 -45.60 15.00 -13.80
C SER A 29 -44.93 14.95 -12.42
N VAL A 30 -45.69 15.10 -11.33
CA VAL A 30 -45.17 14.93 -9.96
C VAL A 30 -44.62 13.53 -9.75
N GLY A 31 -45.33 12.49 -10.22
CA GLY A 31 -44.84 11.11 -10.18
C GLY A 31 -43.51 10.94 -10.92
N PHE A 32 -43.41 11.44 -12.15
CA PHE A 32 -42.18 11.37 -12.94
C PHE A 32 -41.00 12.10 -12.28
N ILE A 33 -41.22 13.30 -11.72
CA ILE A 33 -40.18 14.05 -11.01
C ILE A 33 -39.71 13.29 -9.77
N GLY A 34 -40.63 12.68 -9.02
CA GLY A 34 -40.29 11.81 -7.88
C GLY A 34 -39.41 10.63 -8.28
N PHE A 35 -39.74 9.93 -9.36
CA PHE A 35 -38.92 8.83 -9.86
C PHE A 35 -37.52 9.28 -10.30
N ILE A 36 -37.41 10.41 -11.01
CA ILE A 36 -36.12 10.95 -11.44
C ILE A 36 -35.25 11.31 -10.23
N THR A 37 -35.81 12.02 -9.25
CA THR A 37 -35.06 12.45 -8.06
C THR A 37 -34.56 11.27 -7.22
N ILE A 38 -35.42 10.25 -7.01
CA ILE A 38 -35.01 9.02 -6.33
C ILE A 38 -33.93 8.30 -7.14
N GLY A 39 -34.11 8.16 -8.45
CA GLY A 39 -33.13 7.51 -9.33
C GLY A 39 -31.77 8.20 -9.30
N SER A 40 -31.74 9.53 -9.36
CA SER A 40 -30.50 10.31 -9.24
C SER A 40 -29.84 10.15 -7.88
N LYS A 41 -30.62 10.14 -6.78
CA LYS A 41 -30.07 9.94 -5.43
C LYS A 41 -29.45 8.55 -5.29
N VAL A 42 -30.16 7.50 -5.70
CA VAL A 42 -29.65 6.12 -5.65
C VAL A 42 -28.37 6.00 -6.47
N TYR A 43 -28.32 6.59 -7.67
CA TYR A 43 -27.12 6.58 -8.49
C TYR A 43 -25.93 7.27 -7.81
N GLN A 44 -26.14 8.43 -7.18
CA GLN A 44 -25.08 9.14 -6.46
C GLN A 44 -24.58 8.35 -5.25
N ASP A 45 -25.49 7.75 -4.47
CA ASP A 45 -25.13 6.96 -3.30
C ASP A 45 -24.32 5.71 -3.73
N VAL A 46 -24.76 4.99 -4.76
CA VAL A 46 -24.03 3.83 -5.32
C VAL A 46 -22.68 4.24 -5.88
N SER A 47 -22.62 5.28 -6.71
CA SER A 47 -21.37 5.75 -7.31
C SER A 47 -20.36 6.22 -6.27
N GLY A 48 -20.81 6.89 -5.20
CA GLY A 48 -19.95 7.32 -4.10
C GLY A 48 -19.39 6.15 -3.31
N ARG A 49 -20.21 5.13 -3.05
CA ARG A 49 -19.79 3.91 -2.38
C ARG A 49 -18.82 3.07 -3.21
N ASP A 50 -19.06 2.97 -4.52
CA ASP A 50 -18.17 2.24 -5.44
C ASP A 50 -16.79 2.89 -5.49
N ALA A 51 -16.73 4.23 -5.54
CA ALA A 51 -15.47 4.97 -5.47
C ALA A 51 -14.72 4.69 -4.14
N LEU A 52 -15.43 4.78 -3.00
CA LEU A 52 -14.84 4.51 -1.67
C LEU A 52 -14.27 3.09 -1.58
N ILE A 53 -14.99 2.08 -2.08
CA ILE A 53 -14.53 0.68 -2.10
C ILE A 53 -13.32 0.52 -3.03
N SER A 54 -13.31 1.18 -4.18
CA SER A 54 -12.20 1.13 -5.14
C SER A 54 -10.90 1.68 -4.54
N ASP A 55 -10.97 2.86 -3.91
CA ASP A 55 -9.81 3.51 -3.28
C ASP A 55 -9.27 2.66 -2.13
N ALA A 56 -10.17 2.12 -1.30
CA ALA A 56 -9.81 1.21 -0.22
C ALA A 56 -9.09 -0.04 -0.74
N ARG A 57 -9.64 -0.70 -1.76
CA ARG A 57 -9.01 -1.88 -2.39
C ARG A 57 -7.63 -1.55 -2.95
N PHE A 58 -7.49 -0.43 -3.66
CA PHE A 58 -6.20 -0.03 -4.22
C PHE A 58 -5.13 0.12 -3.13
N ALA A 59 -5.44 0.86 -2.06
CA ALA A 59 -4.51 1.09 -0.97
C ALA A 59 -4.11 -0.21 -0.24
N ILE A 60 -5.09 -1.08 0.02
CA ILE A 60 -4.88 -2.37 0.67
C ILE A 60 -4.05 -3.29 -0.20
N GLU A 61 -4.39 -3.45 -1.48
CA GLU A 61 -3.63 -4.31 -2.38
C GLU A 61 -2.19 -3.82 -2.58
N ARG A 62 -2.01 -2.49 -2.64
CA ARG A 62 -0.69 -1.88 -2.71
C ARG A 62 0.12 -2.18 -1.44
N LEU A 63 -0.46 -1.97 -0.27
CA LEU A 63 0.16 -2.25 1.03
C LEU A 63 0.52 -3.74 1.16
N ASN A 64 -0.43 -4.64 0.87
CA ASN A 64 -0.23 -6.09 0.91
C ASN A 64 0.96 -6.52 0.04
N ARG A 65 1.01 -6.02 -1.20
CA ARG A 65 2.07 -6.37 -2.14
C ARG A 65 3.43 -5.90 -1.65
N GLU A 66 3.54 -4.69 -1.11
CA GLU A 66 4.80 -4.18 -0.58
C GLU A 66 5.23 -4.91 0.69
N LEU A 67 4.30 -5.14 1.63
CA LEU A 67 4.57 -5.88 2.86
C LEU A 67 4.98 -7.34 2.62
N SER A 68 4.39 -8.00 1.62
CA SER A 68 4.75 -9.39 1.28
C SER A 68 6.21 -9.56 0.88
N ASN A 69 6.86 -8.46 0.45
CA ASN A 69 8.27 -8.40 0.06
C ASN A 69 9.13 -7.64 1.09
N ALA A 70 8.64 -7.52 2.33
CA ALA A 70 9.41 -6.96 3.44
C ALA A 70 10.54 -7.91 3.86
N LEU A 71 11.66 -7.32 4.26
CA LEU A 71 12.78 -8.02 4.85
C LEU A 71 12.35 -8.67 6.19
N PRO A 72 12.70 -9.94 6.45
CA PRO A 72 12.47 -10.57 7.75
C PRO A 72 12.94 -9.67 8.90
N ASN A 73 12.16 -9.62 9.98
CA ASN A 73 12.44 -8.82 11.17
C ASN A 73 12.53 -7.30 10.98
N SER A 74 12.21 -6.75 9.79
CA SER A 74 12.20 -5.30 9.54
C SER A 74 10.94 -4.59 10.01
N VAL A 75 9.82 -5.32 10.15
CA VAL A 75 8.55 -4.67 10.45
C VAL A 75 8.54 -4.09 11.85
N ARG A 76 8.14 -2.82 11.96
CA ARG A 76 7.92 -2.13 13.23
C ARG A 76 6.76 -1.15 13.13
N ILE A 77 6.11 -0.90 14.27
CA ILE A 77 4.97 0.00 14.37
C ILE A 77 5.30 1.07 15.42
N ILE A 78 4.98 2.32 15.09
CA ILE A 78 4.91 3.42 16.05
C ILE A 78 3.49 3.97 16.07
N ASP A 79 3.07 4.42 17.24
CA ASP A 79 1.77 5.04 17.48
C ASP A 79 1.96 6.21 18.44
N ASP A 80 1.39 7.36 18.11
CA ASP A 80 1.37 8.55 18.96
C ASP A 80 -0.04 8.87 19.52
N GLY A 81 -1.02 7.98 19.30
CA GLY A 81 -2.42 8.13 19.68
C GLY A 81 -3.29 8.86 18.65
N SER A 82 -2.67 9.52 17.66
CA SER A 82 -3.35 10.19 16.53
C SER A 82 -3.02 9.56 15.18
N THR A 83 -1.79 9.08 15.05
CA THR A 83 -1.20 8.52 13.84
C THR A 83 -0.49 7.23 14.18
N GLN A 84 -0.80 6.18 13.44
CA GLN A 84 -0.10 4.91 13.52
C GLN A 84 0.65 4.66 12.22
N CYS A 85 1.95 4.39 12.31
CA CYS A 85 2.81 4.13 11.17
C CYS A 85 3.38 2.71 11.21
N LEU A 86 3.12 1.95 10.16
CA LEU A 86 3.75 0.66 9.88
C LEU A 86 4.96 0.87 8.97
N GLU A 87 6.15 0.57 9.48
CA GLU A 87 7.39 0.67 8.71
C GLU A 87 8.01 -0.70 8.47
N PHE A 88 8.59 -0.88 7.29
CA PHE A 88 9.32 -2.08 6.90
C PHE A 88 10.38 -1.75 5.84
N VAL A 89 11.27 -2.70 5.57
CA VAL A 89 12.36 -2.55 4.61
C VAL A 89 12.13 -3.47 3.41
N PRO A 90 11.89 -2.95 2.19
CA PRO A 90 11.64 -3.79 1.01
C PRO A 90 12.90 -4.52 0.53
N ILE A 91 12.75 -5.81 0.19
CA ILE A 91 13.80 -6.58 -0.48
C ILE A 91 13.82 -6.25 -1.97
N VAL A 92 14.99 -5.87 -2.50
CA VAL A 92 15.19 -5.68 -3.95
C VAL A 92 15.78 -6.94 -4.59
N VAL A 93 16.74 -7.57 -3.91
CA VAL A 93 17.36 -8.83 -4.34
C VAL A 93 17.52 -9.75 -3.13
N SER A 94 17.18 -11.02 -3.30
CA SER A 94 17.58 -12.09 -2.38
C SER A 94 18.52 -13.04 -3.13
N SER A 95 19.69 -13.31 -2.55
CA SER A 95 20.67 -14.22 -3.13
C SER A 95 21.42 -14.99 -2.04
N PHE A 96 22.33 -15.87 -2.47
CA PHE A 96 23.24 -16.61 -1.62
C PHE A 96 24.65 -16.09 -1.84
N TYR A 97 25.39 -15.83 -0.77
CA TYR A 97 26.80 -15.49 -0.88
C TYR A 97 27.67 -16.73 -1.04
N LEU A 98 28.80 -16.59 -1.75
CA LEU A 98 29.79 -17.66 -1.90
C LEU A 98 30.92 -17.55 -0.87
N ASP A 99 31.31 -16.30 -0.59
CA ASP A 99 32.28 -15.90 0.43
C ASP A 99 31.80 -14.53 0.96
N ILE A 100 31.96 -14.27 2.25
CA ILE A 100 31.76 -12.93 2.83
C ILE A 100 32.82 -12.71 3.92
N PRO A 101 33.27 -11.46 4.13
CA PRO A 101 34.13 -11.16 5.27
C PRO A 101 33.32 -11.32 6.57
N LEU A 102 33.68 -12.29 7.41
CA LEU A 102 33.09 -12.52 8.73
C LEU A 102 34.06 -12.09 9.82
N LEU A 103 33.58 -11.71 11.01
CA LEU A 103 34.49 -11.58 12.15
C LEU A 103 34.99 -12.97 12.59
N PRO A 104 36.31 -13.15 12.86
CA PRO A 104 37.36 -12.14 13.01
C PRO A 104 38.23 -11.87 11.76
N ASP A 105 37.82 -12.31 10.57
CA ASP A 105 38.58 -12.11 9.33
C ASP A 105 38.78 -10.62 8.99
N PRO A 106 39.85 -10.28 8.25
CA PRO A 106 40.11 -8.92 7.81
C PRO A 106 38.93 -8.36 6.98
N PRO A 107 38.55 -7.10 7.19
CA PRO A 107 37.45 -6.49 6.47
C PRO A 107 37.76 -6.38 4.97
N LYS A 108 36.76 -6.68 4.14
CA LYS A 108 36.84 -6.58 2.67
C LYS A 108 35.81 -5.58 2.18
N THR A 109 36.03 -5.04 0.99
CA THR A 109 35.08 -4.16 0.28
C THR A 109 34.30 -4.88 -0.83
N THR A 110 34.68 -6.11 -1.15
CA THR A 110 34.06 -6.88 -2.22
C THR A 110 33.93 -8.35 -1.87
N PHE A 111 32.88 -8.98 -2.41
CA PHE A 111 32.63 -10.40 -2.28
C PHE A 111 31.71 -10.90 -3.42
N ASP A 112 31.66 -12.22 -3.62
CA ASP A 112 30.91 -12.84 -4.71
C ASP A 112 29.60 -13.46 -4.16
N VAL A 113 28.51 -13.22 -4.89
CA VAL A 113 27.20 -13.83 -4.64
C VAL A 113 26.75 -14.64 -5.86
N VAL A 114 25.86 -15.59 -5.65
CA VAL A 114 25.17 -16.30 -6.73
C VAL A 114 24.37 -15.27 -7.54
N LYS A 115 24.36 -15.44 -8.86
CA LYS A 115 23.53 -14.61 -9.75
C LYS A 115 22.06 -14.74 -9.35
N ALA A 116 21.42 -13.62 -9.00
CA ALA A 116 19.98 -13.60 -8.76
C ALA A 116 19.20 -13.66 -10.09
N SER A 117 17.94 -14.10 -10.01
CA SER A 117 17.05 -14.28 -11.16
C SER A 117 16.47 -12.98 -11.71
N SER A 118 16.54 -11.88 -10.95
CA SER A 118 15.99 -10.57 -11.34
C SER A 118 17.06 -9.68 -11.97
N ASP A 119 16.64 -8.85 -12.94
CA ASP A 119 17.50 -7.78 -13.43
C ASP A 119 17.57 -6.66 -12.38
N TYR A 120 18.66 -6.64 -11.62
CA TYR A 120 18.92 -5.62 -10.61
C TYR A 120 19.74 -4.45 -11.19
N GLN A 121 19.33 -3.22 -10.90
CA GLN A 121 20.12 -2.01 -11.18
C GLN A 121 20.54 -1.40 -9.85
N THR A 122 21.83 -1.12 -9.69
CA THR A 122 22.36 -0.61 -8.42
C THR A 122 21.82 0.80 -8.12
N ASN A 123 21.35 0.99 -6.89
CA ASN A 123 21.04 2.29 -6.32
C ASN A 123 22.01 2.55 -5.16
N SER A 124 22.60 3.74 -5.10
CA SER A 124 23.57 4.12 -4.08
C SER A 124 22.98 4.21 -2.66
N LYS A 125 21.67 4.08 -2.53
CA LYS A 125 20.96 4.04 -1.24
C LYS A 125 20.58 2.64 -0.80
N ASP A 126 20.84 1.64 -1.63
CA ASP A 126 20.56 0.26 -1.28
C ASP A 126 21.57 -0.23 -0.24
N MET A 127 21.11 -1.14 0.61
CA MET A 127 21.91 -1.73 1.68
C MET A 127 22.03 -3.24 1.44
N VAL A 128 23.16 -3.79 1.82
CA VAL A 128 23.39 -5.23 1.94
C VAL A 128 23.17 -5.64 3.38
N ILE A 129 22.30 -6.62 3.60
CA ILE A 129 21.98 -7.14 4.94
C ILE A 129 22.18 -8.66 4.97
N VAL A 130 22.86 -9.13 6.02
CA VAL A 130 23.11 -10.55 6.29
C VAL A 130 22.61 -10.91 7.69
N TYR A 131 21.81 -11.98 7.76
CA TYR A 131 21.32 -12.59 9.00
C TYR A 131 20.67 -11.63 10.02
N PRO A 132 19.65 -10.83 9.63
CA PRO A 132 18.94 -9.97 10.58
C PRO A 132 17.99 -10.80 11.46
N ILE A 133 18.28 -10.89 12.76
CA ILE A 133 17.46 -11.64 13.73
C ILE A 133 16.60 -10.72 14.61
N ALA A 134 16.90 -9.42 14.59
CA ALA A 134 16.15 -8.37 15.29
C ALA A 134 16.06 -7.12 14.42
N SER A 135 15.06 -6.26 14.66
CA SER A 135 14.92 -5.01 13.89
C SER A 135 16.13 -4.08 14.06
N SER A 136 16.80 -4.11 15.22
CA SER A 136 18.04 -3.37 15.45
C SER A 136 19.16 -3.77 14.49
N ASP A 137 19.20 -5.02 14.01
CA ASP A 137 20.18 -5.45 13.01
C ASP A 137 20.02 -4.74 11.66
N ILE A 138 18.82 -4.21 11.43
CA ILE A 138 18.40 -3.60 10.17
C ILE A 138 18.46 -2.08 10.28
N TYR A 139 18.08 -1.51 11.42
CA TYR A 139 17.99 -0.04 11.61
C TYR A 139 19.17 0.57 12.36
N ASP A 140 19.98 -0.22 13.08
CA ASP A 140 21.24 0.19 13.70
C ASP A 140 22.43 -0.49 13.01
N HIS A 141 22.89 0.12 11.92
CA HIS A 141 23.99 -0.40 11.11
C HIS A 141 25.34 -0.36 11.83
N ALA A 142 25.54 0.61 12.74
CA ALA A 142 26.82 0.83 13.40
C ALA A 142 27.08 -0.24 14.48
N SER A 143 26.06 -0.57 15.27
CA SER A 143 26.21 -1.50 16.39
C SER A 143 26.12 -2.96 15.96
N SER A 144 25.23 -3.29 15.02
CA SER A 144 24.93 -4.68 14.66
C SER A 144 25.97 -5.35 13.78
N LYS A 145 26.69 -4.55 12.97
CA LYS A 145 27.61 -5.04 11.91
C LYS A 145 26.97 -6.13 11.02
N LYS A 146 25.69 -5.98 10.69
CA LYS A 146 24.94 -6.90 9.81
C LYS A 146 24.43 -6.24 8.53
N ALA A 147 24.53 -4.92 8.46
CA ALA A 147 24.05 -4.11 7.36
C ALA A 147 25.14 -3.12 6.93
N ILE A 148 25.33 -2.96 5.62
CA ILE A 148 26.31 -2.03 5.04
C ILE A 148 25.83 -1.49 3.69
N GLY A 149 26.18 -0.25 3.37
CA GLY A 149 25.81 0.39 2.11
C GLY A 149 26.39 -0.30 0.89
N LEU A 150 25.60 -0.35 -0.18
CA LEU A 150 25.96 -0.93 -1.47
C LEU A 150 26.47 0.16 -2.42
N THR A 151 27.67 -0.03 -2.94
CA THR A 151 28.25 0.88 -3.95
C THR A 151 27.92 0.44 -5.37
N SER A 152 28.13 -0.85 -5.70
CA SER A 152 27.92 -1.36 -7.06
C SER A 152 27.77 -2.88 -7.10
N VAL A 153 27.11 -3.34 -8.17
CA VAL A 153 27.01 -4.78 -8.50
C VAL A 153 27.56 -5.01 -9.89
N ALA A 154 28.74 -5.62 -9.96
CA ALA A 154 29.33 -6.06 -11.22
C ALA A 154 28.77 -7.45 -11.60
N LYS A 155 28.41 -7.61 -12.88
CA LYS A 155 27.78 -8.83 -13.42
C LYS A 155 28.72 -9.50 -14.43
N PRO A 156 29.83 -10.13 -13.97
CA PRO A 156 30.74 -10.85 -14.86
C PRO A 156 30.03 -12.02 -15.55
N ALA A 157 30.62 -12.52 -16.64
CA ALA A 157 30.13 -13.73 -17.30
C ALA A 157 30.12 -14.93 -16.33
N GLY A 158 29.04 -15.70 -16.32
CA GLY A 158 28.84 -16.86 -15.46
C GLY A 158 27.67 -16.71 -14.47
N ASN A 159 27.68 -17.52 -13.42
CA ASN A 159 26.60 -17.64 -12.42
C ASN A 159 26.88 -16.88 -11.12
N LYS A 160 27.72 -15.84 -11.18
CA LYS A 160 28.07 -15.03 -10.01
C LYS A 160 28.00 -13.55 -10.30
N TRP A 161 27.62 -12.78 -9.28
CA TRP A 161 27.75 -11.33 -9.25
C TRP A 161 28.80 -10.94 -8.22
N ARG A 162 29.46 -9.81 -8.45
CA ARG A 162 30.41 -9.22 -7.51
C ARG A 162 29.80 -7.98 -6.89
N ILE A 163 29.64 -8.04 -5.57
CA ILE A 163 29.13 -6.94 -4.76
C ILE A 163 30.31 -6.09 -4.31
N THR A 164 30.16 -4.77 -4.40
CA THR A 164 31.08 -3.79 -3.82
C THR A 164 30.31 -2.95 -2.81
N ILE A 165 30.82 -2.88 -1.58
CA ILE A 165 30.22 -2.15 -0.45
C ILE A 165 31.01 -0.88 -0.11
N ASP A 166 30.36 0.07 0.56
CA ASP A 166 30.85 1.45 0.72
C ASP A 166 32.15 1.59 1.50
N SER A 167 32.43 0.66 2.39
CA SER A 167 33.67 0.64 3.17
C SER A 167 34.09 -0.78 3.52
N ALA A 168 35.35 -0.96 3.91
CA ALA A 168 35.86 -2.26 4.32
C ALA A 168 35.08 -2.73 5.55
N PHE A 169 34.44 -3.89 5.45
CA PHE A 169 33.50 -4.40 6.45
C PHE A 169 33.72 -5.89 6.71
N SER A 170 33.42 -6.33 7.94
CA SER A 170 33.29 -7.74 8.32
C SER A 170 31.97 -7.93 9.05
N PHE A 171 31.12 -8.81 8.54
CA PHE A 171 29.83 -9.13 9.11
C PHE A 171 29.99 -9.83 10.46
N ALA A 172 29.14 -9.50 11.43
CA ALA A 172 29.20 -10.07 12.77
C ALA A 172 28.85 -11.56 12.83
N ALA A 173 28.04 -12.05 11.89
CA ALA A 173 27.57 -13.42 11.88
C ALA A 173 27.24 -13.87 10.45
N GLU A 174 27.41 -15.15 10.21
CA GLU A 174 26.99 -15.83 8.99
C GLU A 174 25.50 -16.17 9.05
N SER A 175 24.82 -16.11 7.90
CA SER A 175 23.47 -16.67 7.76
C SER A 175 23.57 -18.20 7.69
N PRO A 176 22.84 -18.97 8.53
CA PRO A 176 22.85 -20.43 8.50
C PRO A 176 22.50 -21.04 7.12
N SER A 177 21.83 -20.26 6.27
CA SER A 177 21.45 -20.67 4.92
C SER A 177 22.29 -20.00 3.82
N GLY A 178 23.32 -19.23 4.18
CA GLY A 178 24.16 -18.51 3.24
C GLY A 178 23.46 -17.33 2.55
N ARG A 179 22.36 -16.82 3.11
CA ARG A 179 21.52 -15.78 2.49
C ARG A 179 22.08 -14.37 2.67
N LEU A 180 21.85 -13.57 1.65
CA LEU A 180 22.12 -12.15 1.61
C LEU A 180 20.96 -11.42 0.94
N PHE A 181 20.60 -10.27 1.48
CA PHE A 181 19.56 -9.41 0.95
C PHE A 181 20.17 -8.07 0.51
N ILE A 182 19.81 -7.63 -0.69
CA ILE A 182 19.93 -6.23 -1.09
C ILE A 182 18.56 -5.59 -0.88
N VAL A 183 18.52 -4.52 -0.12
CA VAL A 183 17.29 -3.85 0.28
C VAL A 183 17.32 -2.38 -0.09
N SER A 184 16.14 -1.80 -0.31
CA SER A 184 16.00 -0.36 -0.52
C SER A 184 15.85 0.38 0.81
N GLU A 185 15.73 1.70 0.76
CA GLU A 185 15.33 2.51 1.91
C GLU A 185 13.99 2.02 2.52
N PRO A 186 13.78 2.24 3.83
CA PRO A 186 12.53 1.89 4.50
C PRO A 186 11.32 2.60 3.86
N VAL A 187 10.18 1.92 3.92
CA VAL A 187 8.87 2.44 3.53
C VAL A 187 7.97 2.43 4.76
N SER A 188 7.22 3.51 4.93
CA SER A 188 6.26 3.64 6.03
C SER A 188 4.88 3.98 5.51
N PHE A 189 3.87 3.29 6.04
CA PHE A 189 2.46 3.59 5.81
C PHE A 189 1.88 4.15 7.10
N CYS A 190 1.53 5.44 7.09
CA CYS A 190 1.00 6.18 8.23
C CYS A 190 -0.50 6.41 8.05
N ALA A 191 -1.29 5.82 8.94
CA ALA A 191 -2.72 6.03 9.02
C ALA A 191 -3.02 7.11 10.06
N THR A 192 -3.70 8.16 9.63
CA THR A 192 -4.20 9.25 10.47
C THR A 192 -5.71 9.34 10.27
N ASN A 193 -6.42 10.01 11.17
CA ASN A 193 -7.85 10.20 10.97
C ASN A 193 -8.12 10.95 9.64
N GLY A 194 -8.85 10.29 8.75
CA GLY A 194 -9.22 10.76 7.42
C GLY A 194 -8.28 10.32 6.29
N SER A 195 -7.10 9.75 6.54
CA SER A 195 -6.15 9.45 5.45
C SER A 195 -5.10 8.36 5.74
N LEU A 196 -4.63 7.71 4.68
CA LEU A 196 -3.42 6.87 4.67
C LEU A 196 -2.38 7.50 3.78
N HIS A 197 -1.17 7.70 4.31
CA HIS A 197 -0.03 8.20 3.55
C HIS A 197 1.08 7.16 3.47
N ARG A 198 1.73 7.07 2.32
CA ARG A 198 2.93 6.26 2.10
C ARG A 198 4.15 7.17 2.02
N HIS A 199 5.15 6.88 2.83
CA HIS A 199 6.42 7.60 2.92
C HIS A 199 7.56 6.72 2.42
N GLN A 200 8.53 7.37 1.76
CA GLN A 200 9.74 6.76 1.22
C GLN A 200 10.85 7.81 1.17
N ASN A 201 12.07 7.40 0.86
CA ASN A 201 13.23 8.29 0.68
C ASN A 201 13.66 9.09 1.91
N TYR A 202 13.38 8.58 3.12
CA TYR A 202 13.75 9.21 4.40
C TYR A 202 14.93 8.50 5.10
N GLY A 203 15.52 7.49 4.48
CA GLY A 203 16.65 6.74 5.00
C GLY A 203 16.33 5.86 6.21
N PHE A 204 17.38 5.26 6.77
CA PHE A 204 17.30 4.43 7.96
C PHE A 204 17.45 5.28 9.22
N SER A 205 16.62 5.02 10.23
CA SER A 205 16.71 5.62 11.56
C SER A 205 16.58 4.54 12.63
N ILE A 206 17.42 4.58 13.66
CA ILE A 206 17.36 3.66 14.79
C ILE A 206 15.98 3.73 15.45
N ASN A 207 15.51 4.95 15.74
CA ASN A 207 14.19 5.18 16.29
C ASN A 207 13.20 5.48 15.16
N GLN A 208 12.10 4.74 15.12
CA GLN A 208 10.99 5.06 14.23
C GLN A 208 10.40 6.42 14.63
N SER A 209 9.99 7.21 13.64
CA SER A 209 9.35 8.52 13.86
C SER A 209 8.09 8.63 13.01
N ILE A 210 7.17 9.49 13.45
CA ILE A 210 6.01 9.87 12.65
C ILE A 210 6.49 10.85 11.58
N LEU A 211 6.28 10.48 10.31
CA LEU A 211 6.70 11.27 9.15
C LEU A 211 5.55 12.18 8.71
N SER A 212 5.89 13.38 8.23
CA SER A 212 4.93 14.30 7.63
C SER A 212 4.96 14.22 6.10
N GLY A 213 3.86 14.62 5.46
CA GLY A 213 3.71 14.57 4.00
C GLY A 213 3.47 13.14 3.48
N GLY A 214 4.25 12.72 2.49
CA GLY A 214 4.07 11.43 1.82
C GLY A 214 3.03 11.47 0.70
N VAL A 215 2.82 10.32 0.07
CA VAL A 215 1.85 10.15 -1.02
C VAL A 215 0.53 9.66 -0.42
N LEU A 216 -0.56 10.37 -0.68
CA LEU A 216 -1.90 9.96 -0.28
C LEU A 216 -2.26 8.65 -0.99
N MET A 217 -2.56 7.63 -0.19
CA MET A 217 -2.93 6.29 -0.65
C MET A 217 -4.43 6.06 -0.59
N ALA A 218 -5.08 6.59 0.44
CA ALA A 218 -6.53 6.56 0.59
C ALA A 218 -7.01 7.70 1.49
N GLU A 219 -8.26 8.10 1.28
CA GLU A 219 -9.00 9.03 2.14
C GLU A 219 -10.07 8.30 2.94
N HIS A 220 -10.73 9.04 3.85
CA HIS A 220 -11.88 8.58 4.61
C HIS A 220 -11.58 7.42 5.56
N ILE A 221 -10.32 7.24 5.97
CA ILE A 221 -9.96 6.27 6.99
C ILE A 221 -10.42 6.78 8.36
N ASP A 222 -11.09 5.92 9.09
CA ASP A 222 -11.48 6.17 10.47
C ASP A 222 -10.51 5.42 11.38
N VAL A 223 -9.66 6.18 12.05
CA VAL A 223 -8.75 5.68 13.08
C VAL A 223 -9.42 5.95 14.43
N CYS A 224 -10.03 4.93 15.04
CA CYS A 224 -10.64 5.09 16.35
C CYS A 224 -9.53 5.29 17.40
N HIS A 225 -9.38 6.49 17.94
CA HIS A 225 -8.42 6.82 18.99
C HIS A 225 -8.38 5.74 20.09
N GLY A 226 -7.28 4.98 20.15
CA GLY A 226 -6.97 4.03 21.22
C GLY A 226 -7.74 2.71 21.28
N SER A 227 -8.69 2.43 20.37
CA SER A 227 -9.53 1.22 20.43
C SER A 227 -9.58 0.37 19.16
N CYS A 228 -9.18 0.93 18.01
CA CYS A 228 -9.00 0.16 16.78
C CYS A 228 -7.75 0.66 16.05
N PHE A 229 -6.65 -0.07 16.20
CA PHE A 229 -5.40 0.23 15.50
C PHE A 229 -5.42 -0.39 14.08
N PRO A 230 -5.13 0.40 13.03
CA PRO A 230 -5.12 -0.11 11.67
C PRO A 230 -4.04 -1.17 11.42
N PHE A 231 -2.97 -1.16 12.21
CA PHE A 231 -1.88 -2.13 12.11
C PHE A 231 -1.69 -2.82 13.45
N VAL A 232 -1.69 -4.16 13.40
CA VAL A 232 -1.31 -5.02 14.52
C VAL A 232 -0.26 -5.98 14.00
N PHE A 233 0.91 -5.99 14.62
CA PHE A 233 2.00 -6.87 14.25
C PHE A 233 2.24 -7.90 15.35
N ASP A 234 2.15 -9.17 14.97
CA ASP A 234 2.50 -10.29 15.84
C ASP A 234 3.74 -10.99 15.29
N ALA A 235 4.87 -10.78 15.97
CA ALA A 235 6.18 -11.32 15.60
C ALA A 235 6.43 -12.74 16.17
N ILE A 236 5.48 -13.35 16.88
CA ILE A 236 5.71 -14.55 17.71
C ILE A 236 5.89 -15.83 16.86
N LEU A 237 5.49 -15.84 15.60
CA LEU A 237 5.60 -17.03 14.75
C LEU A 237 7.00 -17.19 14.12
N GLN A 238 7.70 -18.24 14.58
CA GLN A 238 9.10 -18.60 14.24
C GLN A 238 9.42 -18.81 12.73
N ARG A 239 8.41 -18.85 11.86
CA ARG A 239 8.60 -19.09 10.40
C ARG A 239 7.84 -18.13 9.49
N ALA A 240 6.87 -17.38 10.02
CA ALA A 240 6.10 -16.41 9.25
C ALA A 240 5.60 -15.33 10.20
N ALA A 241 5.98 -14.08 9.98
CA ALA A 241 5.40 -12.98 10.73
C ALA A 241 4.08 -12.57 10.06
N ILE A 242 3.06 -12.21 10.84
CA ILE A 242 1.77 -11.76 10.30
C ILE A 242 1.56 -10.31 10.72
N VAL A 243 1.32 -9.45 9.73
CA VAL A 243 0.80 -8.10 9.97
C VAL A 243 -0.70 -8.13 9.70
N GLN A 244 -1.49 -7.93 10.74
CA GLN A 244 -2.92 -7.71 10.62
C GLN A 244 -3.17 -6.24 10.28
N VAL A 245 -3.86 -6.03 9.16
CA VAL A 245 -4.27 -4.72 8.65
C VAL A 245 -5.78 -4.61 8.78
N ASN A 246 -6.25 -3.66 9.60
CA ASN A 246 -7.66 -3.44 9.92
C ASN A 246 -8.07 -2.01 9.57
N PHE A 247 -8.53 -1.77 8.34
CA PHE A 247 -9.00 -0.46 7.93
C PHE A 247 -10.52 -0.33 8.03
N LYS A 248 -10.97 0.80 8.56
CA LYS A 248 -12.36 1.25 8.47
C LYS A 248 -12.40 2.50 7.60
N PHE A 249 -13.19 2.47 6.55
CA PHE A 249 -13.47 3.61 5.69
C PHE A 249 -14.87 4.14 5.98
N SER A 250 -15.02 5.46 6.18
CA SER A 250 -16.28 6.08 6.56
C SER A 250 -16.55 7.35 5.75
N LYS A 251 -17.66 7.39 5.02
CA LYS A 251 -18.13 8.55 4.25
C LYS A 251 -19.65 8.61 4.26
N ASN A 252 -20.25 9.74 4.64
CA ASN A 252 -21.71 9.97 4.58
C ASN A 252 -22.56 8.83 5.22
N ASN A 253 -22.16 8.33 6.39
CA ASN A 253 -22.73 7.17 7.10
C ASN A 253 -22.49 5.78 6.46
N ASP A 254 -21.90 5.69 5.27
CA ASP A 254 -21.41 4.43 4.74
C ASP A 254 -20.10 4.05 5.41
N ASN A 255 -20.06 2.84 5.96
CA ASN A 255 -18.88 2.26 6.58
C ASN A 255 -18.47 1.00 5.82
N VAL A 256 -17.18 0.92 5.46
CA VAL A 256 -16.59 -0.27 4.86
C VAL A 256 -15.43 -0.72 5.72
N PHE A 257 -15.47 -1.97 6.16
CA PHE A 257 -14.42 -2.57 6.99
C PHE A 257 -13.61 -3.57 6.17
N PHE A 258 -12.29 -3.48 6.29
CA PHE A 258 -11.35 -4.42 5.71
C PHE A 258 -10.43 -4.94 6.80
N SER A 259 -10.31 -6.27 6.86
CA SER A 259 -9.39 -6.96 7.76
C SER A 259 -8.64 -8.01 6.94
N ASN A 260 -7.31 -7.93 6.96
CA ASN A 260 -6.45 -8.87 6.24
C ASN A 260 -5.16 -9.15 7.02
N GLY A 261 -4.75 -10.41 7.05
CA GLY A 261 -3.44 -10.82 7.54
C GLY A 261 -2.44 -10.95 6.40
N VAL A 262 -1.41 -10.12 6.39
CA VAL A 262 -0.31 -10.21 5.43
C VAL A 262 0.79 -11.09 6.01
N HIS A 263 1.08 -12.18 5.32
CA HIS A 263 2.19 -13.07 5.67
C HIS A 263 3.51 -12.52 5.12
N ILE A 264 4.50 -12.48 6.00
CA ILE A 264 5.87 -12.08 5.68
C ILE A 264 6.77 -13.30 5.90
N SER A 265 7.62 -13.58 4.92
CA SER A 265 8.64 -14.62 5.06
C SER A 265 9.56 -14.27 6.23
N ASN A 266 9.66 -15.13 7.24
CA ASN A 266 10.51 -14.91 8.40
C ASN A 266 11.73 -15.84 8.38
N VAL A 267 12.44 -15.87 7.24
CA VAL A 267 13.64 -16.71 7.05
C VAL A 267 14.83 -15.80 6.68
N PRO A 268 15.58 -15.31 7.68
CA PRO A 268 16.77 -14.47 7.50
C PRO A 268 18.01 -15.22 6.97
#